data_AF-A0A0S7WJW6-F1
#
_entry.id   AF-A0A0S7WJW6-F1
#
_cell.length_a   1.000
_cell.length_b   1.000
_cell.length_c   1.000
_cell.angle_alpha   90.00
_cell.angle_beta   90.00
_cell.angle_gamma   90.00
#
_symmetry.space_group_name_H-M   'P 1'
#
loop_
_entity.id
_entity.type
_entity.pdbx_description
1 polymer ?
#
loop_
_entity_poly.entity_id
_entity_poly.type
_entity_poly.pdbx_seq_one_letter_code
_entity_poly.pdbx_strand_id
1 'polypeptide(L)'
;MEPNERITVLVCLSDSEQISSFKWKLVASGLNRALIHREIVGTLKKTSLRCQSNLVDYLNERQRLGFEIDYRPFWISNTISVRAPKEELWRIATLPEVERLFPDLPITLIEPLLGNNCSKVTTGPESGLKAIGAPEAWEKGYTGAGRLVCSFDTGVDGNHP
;
A
#
# COMPACT_ATOMS: atom_id res chain seq x y z
N MET A 1 -24.98 -6.09 14.59
CA MET A 1 -24.18 -7.06 13.83
C MET A 1 -24.89 -8.38 13.92
N GLU A 2 -25.22 -8.95 12.77
CA GLU A 2 -25.84 -10.27 12.73
C GLU A 2 -24.84 -11.34 13.20
N PRO A 3 -25.27 -12.42 13.88
CA PRO A 3 -24.37 -13.45 14.41
C PRO A 3 -23.45 -14.12 13.37
N ASN A 4 -23.82 -14.04 12.08
CA ASN A 4 -23.05 -14.60 10.96
C ASN A 4 -22.41 -13.53 10.06
N GLU A 5 -22.35 -12.27 10.52
CA GLU A 5 -21.74 -11.20 9.74
C GLU A 5 -20.22 -11.39 9.64
N ARG A 6 -19.72 -11.61 8.42
CA ARG A 6 -18.30 -11.76 8.13
C ARG A 6 -17.67 -10.40 7.87
N ILE A 7 -16.64 -10.07 8.65
CA ILE A 7 -15.95 -8.78 8.61
C ILE A 7 -14.59 -8.98 7.94
N THR A 8 -14.20 -8.05 7.07
CA THR A 8 -12.84 -8.01 6.50
C THR A 8 -11.93 -7.17 7.38
N VAL A 9 -10.80 -7.73 7.77
CA VAL A 9 -9.74 -7.04 8.52
C VAL A 9 -8.38 -7.27 7.87
N LEU A 10 -7.49 -6.31 8.05
CA LEU A 10 -6.05 -6.46 7.83
C LEU A 10 -5.41 -6.97 9.12
N VAL A 11 -4.87 -8.18 9.08
CA VAL A 11 -4.10 -8.78 10.17
C VAL A 11 -2.64 -8.43 9.95
N CYS A 12 -2.11 -7.54 10.81
CA CYS A 12 -0.71 -7.12 10.79
C CYS A 12 0.11 -8.01 11.72
N LEU A 13 1.18 -8.60 11.18
CA LEU A 13 2.07 -9.47 11.93
C LEU A 13 3.27 -8.70 12.43
N SER A 14 3.75 -9.07 13.62
CA SER A 14 4.95 -8.47 14.21
C SER A 14 6.15 -8.69 13.31
N ASP A 15 6.93 -7.64 13.08
CA ASP A 15 8.21 -7.74 12.37
C ASP A 15 9.37 -7.43 13.30
N SER A 16 10.40 -8.29 13.31
CA SER A 16 11.65 -8.05 14.01
C SER A 16 12.69 -7.32 13.12
N GLU A 17 12.46 -7.22 11.81
CA GLU A 17 13.41 -6.63 10.88
C GLU A 17 13.27 -5.11 10.75
N GLN A 18 14.31 -4.40 11.18
CA GLN A 18 14.43 -2.94 11.03
C GLN A 18 14.72 -2.56 9.57
N ILE A 19 13.75 -2.70 8.67
CA ILE A 19 13.87 -2.35 7.24
C ILE A 19 14.39 -0.92 7.04
N SER A 20 14.01 0.00 7.93
CA SER A 20 14.50 1.39 7.92
C SER A 20 16.03 1.47 8.06
N SER A 21 16.64 0.70 8.97
CA SER A 21 18.11 0.70 9.14
C SER A 21 18.81 -0.05 7.99
N PHE A 22 18.17 -1.07 7.41
CA PHE A 22 18.66 -1.77 6.22
C PHE A 22 18.73 -0.85 4.99
N LYS A 23 17.68 -0.06 4.73
CA LYS A 23 17.64 0.90 3.61
C LYS A 23 18.80 1.89 3.67
N TRP A 24 19.07 2.48 4.83
CA TRP A 24 20.14 3.47 4.97
C TRP A 24 21.53 2.88 4.73
N LYS A 25 21.78 1.63 5.13
CA LYS A 25 23.02 0.91 4.82
C LYS A 25 23.22 0.73 3.31
N LEU A 26 22.16 0.36 2.58
CA LEU A 26 22.21 0.22 1.13
C LEU A 26 22.49 1.56 0.42
N VAL A 27 21.86 2.65 0.88
CA VAL A 27 22.13 3.99 0.34
C VAL A 27 23.58 4.41 0.59
N ALA A 28 24.11 4.17 1.80
CA ALA A 28 25.49 4.50 2.16
C ALA A 28 26.53 3.69 1.37
N SER A 29 26.18 2.51 0.87
CA SER A 29 27.08 1.63 0.10
C SER A 29 27.39 2.11 -1.33
N GLY A 30 26.77 3.21 -1.79
CA GLY A 30 27.00 3.75 -3.14
C GLY A 30 26.32 2.97 -4.27
N LEU A 31 25.47 2.00 -3.95
CA LEU A 31 24.67 1.27 -4.94
C LEU A 31 23.74 2.20 -5.71
N ASN A 32 23.51 1.88 -6.99
CA ASN A 32 22.53 2.62 -7.78
C ASN A 32 21.09 2.33 -7.28
N ARG A 33 20.16 3.22 -7.61
CA ARG A 33 18.76 3.13 -7.14
C ARG A 33 18.05 1.86 -7.56
N ALA A 34 18.33 1.33 -8.76
CA ALA A 34 17.69 0.12 -9.26
C ALA A 34 18.10 -1.11 -8.45
N LEU A 35 19.39 -1.22 -8.09
CA LEU A 35 19.90 -2.25 -7.21
C LEU A 35 19.31 -2.11 -5.81
N ILE A 36 19.33 -0.90 -5.24
CA ILE A 36 18.71 -0.64 -3.92
C ILE A 36 17.24 -1.07 -3.90
N HIS A 37 16.47 -0.70 -4.92
CA HIS A 37 15.07 -1.10 -5.04
C HIS A 37 14.91 -2.62 -5.08
N ARG A 38 15.69 -3.31 -5.91
CA ARG A 38 15.67 -4.77 -6.01
C ARG A 38 15.98 -5.45 -4.69
N GLU A 39 17.01 -5.01 -3.98
CA GLU A 39 17.39 -5.58 -2.68
C GLU A 39 16.30 -5.36 -1.63
N ILE A 40 15.74 -4.15 -1.55
CA ILE A 40 14.65 -3.85 -0.60
C ILE A 40 13.41 -4.71 -0.91
N VAL A 41 12.95 -4.73 -2.16
CA VAL A 41 11.77 -5.52 -2.55
C VAL A 41 12.01 -7.01 -2.33
N GLY A 42 13.21 -7.51 -2.64
CA GLY A 42 13.59 -8.90 -2.42
C GLY A 42 13.58 -9.28 -0.95
N THR A 43 14.15 -8.45 -0.07
CA THR A 43 14.13 -8.67 1.38
C THR A 43 12.69 -8.65 1.91
N LEU A 44 11.91 -7.63 1.58
CA LEU A 44 10.52 -7.50 2.03
C LEU A 44 9.66 -8.70 1.62
N LYS A 45 9.79 -9.18 0.38
CA LYS A 45 9.11 -10.40 -0.09
C LYS A 45 9.48 -11.66 0.70
N LYS A 46 10.77 -11.82 1.03
CA LYS A 46 11.24 -12.99 1.78
C LYS A 46 10.74 -12.94 3.22
N THR A 47 10.79 -11.76 3.83
CA THR A 47 10.33 -11.51 5.20
C THR A 47 8.83 -11.73 5.30
N SER A 48 8.04 -11.18 4.38
CA SER A 48 6.58 -11.39 4.33
C SER A 48 6.21 -12.87 4.21
N LEU A 49 6.83 -13.59 3.25
CA LEU A 49 6.57 -15.02 3.07
C LEU A 49 6.89 -15.84 4.33
N ARG A 50 8.02 -15.54 4.99
CA ARG A 50 8.44 -16.24 6.21
C ARG A 50 7.51 -15.93 7.38
N CYS A 51 7.26 -14.65 7.67
CA CYS A 51 6.49 -14.24 8.84
C CYS A 51 5.01 -14.62 8.73
N GLN A 52 4.46 -14.68 7.51
CA GLN A 52 3.05 -15.04 7.28
C GLN A 52 2.77 -16.55 7.33
N SER A 53 3.80 -17.40 7.23
CA SER A 53 3.64 -18.85 7.09
C SER A 53 2.73 -19.48 8.15
N ASN A 54 2.99 -19.23 9.43
CA ASN A 54 2.20 -19.81 10.53
C ASN A 54 0.71 -19.42 10.47
N LEU A 55 0.42 -18.13 10.23
CA LEU A 55 -0.97 -17.67 10.13
C LEU A 55 -1.65 -18.24 8.87
N VAL A 56 -0.93 -18.36 7.76
CA VAL A 56 -1.45 -18.99 6.53
C VAL A 56 -1.78 -20.47 6.78
N ASP A 57 -0.91 -21.20 7.46
CA ASP A 57 -1.14 -22.60 7.82
C ASP A 57 -2.35 -22.75 8.75
N TYR A 58 -2.48 -21.87 9.73
CA TYR A 58 -3.65 -21.77 10.60
C TYR A 58 -4.93 -21.56 9.77
N LEU A 59 -4.97 -20.53 8.91
CA LEU A 59 -6.15 -20.19 8.11
C LEU A 59 -6.55 -21.34 7.16
N ASN A 60 -5.56 -22.02 6.55
CA ASN A 60 -5.79 -23.20 5.73
C ASN A 60 -6.42 -24.35 6.53
N GLU A 61 -5.95 -24.59 7.75
CA GLU A 61 -6.53 -25.62 8.62
C GLU A 61 -7.97 -25.28 8.99
N ARG A 62 -8.26 -24.03 9.33
CA ARG A 62 -9.63 -23.59 9.62
C ARG A 62 -10.54 -23.76 8.41
N GLN A 63 -10.09 -23.44 7.20
CA GLN A 63 -10.86 -23.71 5.98
C GLN A 63 -11.11 -25.22 5.77
N ARG A 64 -10.12 -26.09 6.00
CA ARG A 64 -10.29 -27.56 5.92
C ARG A 64 -11.33 -28.08 6.91
N LEU A 65 -11.43 -27.46 8.08
CA LEU A 65 -12.43 -27.78 9.11
C LEU A 65 -13.83 -27.21 8.81
N GLY A 66 -14.03 -26.55 7.67
CA GLY A 66 -15.32 -26.05 7.22
C GLY A 66 -15.68 -24.64 7.71
N PHE A 67 -14.73 -23.89 8.27
CA PHE A 67 -14.97 -22.50 8.65
C PHE A 67 -14.99 -21.58 7.40
N GLU A 68 -15.97 -20.67 7.34
CA GLU A 68 -16.10 -19.69 6.25
C GLU A 68 -15.09 -18.54 6.40
N ILE A 69 -13.88 -18.78 5.94
CA ILE A 69 -12.76 -17.84 5.99
C ILE A 69 -12.25 -17.61 4.57
N ASP A 70 -12.14 -16.35 4.16
CA ASP A 70 -11.41 -15.96 2.96
C ASP A 70 -10.19 -15.17 3.40
N TYR A 71 -9.04 -15.39 2.78
CA TYR A 71 -7.86 -14.61 3.10
C TYR A 71 -6.99 -14.35 1.87
N ARG A 72 -6.27 -13.22 1.91
CA ARG A 72 -5.32 -12.80 0.89
C ARG A 72 -4.04 -12.28 1.55
N PRO A 73 -2.96 -13.05 1.51
CA PRO A 73 -1.65 -12.59 1.98
C PRO A 73 -1.11 -11.47 1.07
N PHE A 74 -0.56 -10.39 1.64
CA PHE A 74 0.11 -9.36 0.85
C PHE A 74 1.57 -9.72 0.60
N TRP A 75 2.01 -9.55 -0.65
CA TRP A 75 3.27 -10.10 -1.13
C TRP A 75 4.51 -9.36 -0.64
N ILE A 76 4.40 -8.09 -0.21
CA ILE A 76 5.53 -7.24 0.20
C ILE A 76 5.45 -6.76 1.65
N SER A 77 4.30 -6.85 2.31
CA SER A 77 4.10 -6.40 3.68
C SER A 77 3.74 -7.58 4.58
N ASN A 78 4.03 -7.52 5.88
CA ASN A 78 3.64 -8.54 6.86
C ASN A 78 2.16 -8.39 7.24
N THR A 79 1.27 -8.48 6.24
CA THR A 79 -0.15 -8.24 6.40
C THR A 79 -0.95 -9.25 5.59
N ILE A 80 -2.02 -9.77 6.19
CA ILE A 80 -2.97 -10.66 5.53
C ILE A 80 -4.35 -10.03 5.64
N SER A 81 -5.03 -9.82 4.51
CA SER A 81 -6.46 -9.48 4.52
C SER A 81 -7.24 -10.76 4.83
N VAL A 82 -8.06 -10.74 5.89
CA VAL A 82 -8.85 -11.89 6.34
C VAL A 82 -10.30 -11.47 6.48
N ARG A 83 -11.21 -12.24 5.86
CA ARG A 83 -12.64 -12.09 6.00
C ARG A 83 -13.23 -13.31 6.70
N ALA A 84 -13.70 -13.13 7.94
CA ALA A 84 -14.19 -14.22 8.79
C ALA A 84 -15.26 -13.73 9.77
N PRO A 85 -16.00 -14.65 10.42
CA PRO A 85 -16.87 -14.31 11.56
C PRO A 85 -16.07 -13.65 12.70
N LYS A 86 -16.75 -12.82 13.48
CA LYS A 86 -16.13 -12.02 14.56
C LYS A 86 -15.40 -12.90 15.58
N GLU A 87 -15.96 -14.04 15.95
CA GLU A 87 -15.39 -15.00 16.90
C GLU A 87 -14.05 -15.54 16.41
N GLU A 88 -13.91 -15.75 15.10
CA GLU A 88 -12.67 -16.20 14.48
C GLU A 88 -11.61 -15.11 14.48
N LEU A 89 -12.00 -13.87 14.17
CA LEU A 89 -11.09 -12.73 14.22
C LEU A 89 -10.54 -12.50 15.62
N TRP A 90 -11.34 -12.70 16.67
CA TRP A 90 -10.84 -12.65 18.05
C TRP A 90 -9.85 -13.77 18.36
N ARG A 91 -10.03 -14.98 17.83
CA ARG A 91 -9.04 -16.05 17.98
C ARG A 91 -7.73 -15.67 17.29
N ILE A 92 -7.80 -15.16 16.06
CA ILE A 92 -6.64 -14.69 15.31
C ILE A 92 -5.91 -13.59 16.10
N ALA A 93 -6.63 -12.64 16.71
CA ALA A 93 -6.05 -11.57 17.51
C ALA A 93 -5.28 -12.05 18.75
N THR A 94 -5.50 -13.29 19.20
CA THR A 94 -4.76 -13.89 20.33
C THR A 94 -3.48 -14.62 19.92
N LEU A 95 -3.23 -14.79 18.61
CA LEU A 95 -2.03 -15.46 18.13
C LEU A 95 -0.78 -14.60 18.40
N PRO A 96 0.32 -15.19 18.91
CA PRO A 96 1.49 -14.44 19.34
C PRO A 96 2.20 -13.68 18.20
N GLU A 97 2.07 -14.13 16.96
CA GLU A 97 2.61 -13.46 15.77
C GLU A 97 1.79 -12.24 15.34
N VAL A 98 0.53 -12.13 15.79
CA VAL A 98 -0.38 -11.05 15.39
C VAL A 98 -0.12 -9.82 16.26
N GLU A 99 0.34 -8.75 15.62
CA GLU A 99 0.56 -7.47 16.29
C GLU A 99 -0.76 -6.72 16.47
N ARG A 100 -1.53 -6.59 15.39
CA ARG A 100 -2.74 -5.76 15.34
C ARG A 100 -3.72 -6.25 14.27
N LEU A 101 -5.01 -5.96 14.49
CA LEU A 101 -6.08 -6.09 13.49
C LEU A 101 -6.62 -4.69 13.16
N PHE A 102 -6.80 -4.41 11.88
CA PHE A 102 -7.44 -3.18 11.39
C PHE A 102 -8.65 -3.52 10.53
N PRO A 103 -9.81 -2.88 10.71
CA PRO A 103 -10.91 -3.02 9.77
C PRO A 103 -10.50 -2.58 8.35
N ASP A 104 -10.83 -3.39 7.34
CA ASP A 104 -10.60 -3.05 5.94
C ASP A 104 -11.77 -2.18 5.44
N LEU A 105 -11.70 -0.89 5.76
CA LEU A 105 -12.76 0.07 5.47
C LEU A 105 -12.67 0.59 4.03
N PRO A 106 -13.81 0.82 3.36
CA PRO A 106 -13.82 1.46 2.05
C PRO A 106 -13.27 2.90 2.16
N ILE A 107 -12.39 3.25 1.22
CA ILE A 107 -11.91 4.63 1.06
C ILE A 107 -12.80 5.31 0.02
N THR A 108 -13.34 6.48 0.37
CA THR A 108 -14.15 7.30 -0.53
C THR A 108 -13.38 8.53 -0.97
N LEU A 109 -13.56 8.95 -2.22
CA LEU A 109 -12.99 10.19 -2.73
C LEU A 109 -13.75 11.40 -2.20
N ILE A 110 -13.04 12.52 -2.06
CA ILE A 110 -13.67 13.82 -1.94
C ILE A 110 -14.10 14.21 -3.35
N GLU A 111 -15.41 14.20 -3.62
CA GLU A 111 -15.92 14.50 -4.95
C GLU A 111 -15.61 15.96 -5.33
N PRO A 112 -15.21 16.21 -6.59
CA PRO A 112 -14.97 17.57 -7.06
C PRO A 112 -16.29 18.35 -7.06
N LEU A 113 -16.23 19.61 -6.63
CA LEU A 113 -17.34 20.54 -6.83
C LEU A 113 -17.39 20.92 -8.31
N LEU A 114 -18.53 20.70 -8.96
CA LEU A 114 -18.77 21.18 -10.31
C LEU A 114 -18.82 22.71 -10.30
N GLY A 115 -17.76 23.34 -10.79
CA GLY A 115 -17.71 24.78 -10.99
C GLY A 115 -18.35 25.16 -12.33
N ASN A 116 -19.32 26.08 -12.31
CA ASN A 116 -19.99 26.55 -13.54
C ASN A 116 -19.11 27.47 -14.42
N ASN A 117 -17.86 27.75 -14.03
CA ASN A 117 -16.96 28.70 -14.70
C ASN A 117 -15.56 28.07 -14.91
N CYS A 118 -15.44 27.14 -15.86
CA CYS A 118 -14.12 26.80 -16.39
C CYS A 118 -13.64 27.95 -17.28
N SER A 119 -12.68 28.74 -16.80
CA SER A 119 -11.96 29.70 -17.63
C SER A 119 -11.32 29.00 -18.82
N LYS A 120 -11.31 29.65 -19.99
CA LYS A 120 -10.66 29.15 -21.21
C LYS A 120 -9.26 28.60 -20.90
N VAL A 121 -8.94 27.45 -21.52
CA VAL A 121 -7.60 26.83 -21.50
C VAL A 121 -6.55 27.93 -21.69
N THR A 122 -5.73 28.15 -20.67
CA THR A 122 -4.69 29.17 -20.71
C THR A 122 -3.43 28.51 -21.27
N THR A 123 -2.78 29.11 -22.26
CA THR A 123 -1.55 28.58 -22.89
C THR A 123 -0.29 28.80 -22.04
N GLY A 124 -0.36 28.66 -20.72
CA GLY A 124 0.78 28.88 -19.84
C GLY A 124 0.60 28.27 -18.44
N PRO A 125 1.65 28.33 -17.58
CA PRO A 125 1.63 27.68 -16.27
C PRO A 125 0.50 28.22 -15.38
N GLU A 126 -0.27 27.32 -14.80
CA GLU A 126 -1.33 27.64 -13.84
C GLU A 126 -0.76 28.31 -12.59
N SER A 127 -1.60 29.06 -11.86
CA SER A 127 -1.18 29.82 -10.67
C SER A 127 -0.53 28.94 -9.60
N GLY A 128 -1.02 27.71 -9.41
CA GLY A 128 -0.41 26.74 -8.50
C GLY A 128 1.01 26.36 -8.88
N LEU A 129 1.30 26.20 -10.17
CA LEU A 129 2.64 25.87 -10.67
C LEU A 129 3.62 27.04 -10.49
N LYS A 130 3.14 28.27 -10.69
CA LYS A 130 3.93 29.49 -10.41
C LYS A 130 4.22 29.64 -8.92
N ALA A 131 3.23 29.38 -8.07
CA ALA A 131 3.37 29.53 -6.62
C ALA A 131 4.43 28.59 -6.01
N ILE A 132 4.64 27.40 -6.61
CA ILE A 132 5.66 26.44 -6.16
C ILE A 132 7.01 26.60 -6.88
N GLY A 133 7.16 27.61 -7.76
CA GLY A 133 8.40 27.87 -8.50
C GLY A 133 8.75 26.80 -9.55
N ALA A 134 7.74 26.12 -10.13
CA ALA A 134 7.97 25.13 -11.17
C ALA A 134 8.61 25.73 -12.44
N PRO A 135 8.21 26.91 -12.94
CA PRO A 135 8.83 27.53 -14.12
C PRO A 135 10.34 27.75 -13.97
N GLU A 136 10.81 28.24 -12.83
CA GLU A 136 12.22 28.51 -12.55
C GLU A 136 13.05 27.21 -12.50
N ALA A 137 12.44 26.11 -12.08
CA ALA A 137 13.07 24.79 -12.15
C ALA A 137 13.18 24.30 -13.59
N TRP A 138 12.14 24.48 -14.41
CA TRP A 138 12.15 24.13 -15.83
C TRP A 138 13.15 24.96 -16.64
N GLU A 139 13.28 26.27 -16.37
CA GLU A 139 14.29 27.14 -16.97
C GLU A 139 15.73 26.66 -16.69
N LYS A 140 15.93 26.02 -15.52
CA LYS A 140 17.21 25.38 -15.15
C LYS A 140 17.36 23.96 -15.73
N GLY A 141 16.41 23.49 -16.52
CA GLY A 141 16.40 22.15 -17.15
C GLY A 141 15.86 21.03 -16.28
N TYR A 142 15.30 21.31 -15.09
CA TYR A 142 14.76 20.29 -14.20
C TYR A 142 13.30 19.97 -14.52
N THR A 143 13.07 19.08 -15.49
CA THR A 143 11.71 18.75 -15.99
C THR A 143 11.11 17.48 -15.38
N GLY A 144 11.89 16.73 -14.59
CA GLY A 144 11.48 15.40 -14.13
C GLY A 144 11.71 14.28 -15.15
N ALA A 145 12.34 14.57 -16.30
CA ALA A 145 12.69 13.56 -17.29
C ALA A 145 13.47 12.37 -16.66
N GLY A 146 13.08 11.16 -17.04
CA GLY A 146 13.66 9.91 -16.51
C GLY A 146 13.21 9.54 -15.08
N ARG A 147 12.20 10.22 -14.52
CA ARG A 147 11.60 9.87 -13.23
C ARG A 147 10.29 9.11 -13.41
N LEU A 148 10.06 8.14 -12.53
CA LEU A 148 8.81 7.40 -12.44
C LEU A 148 7.98 7.98 -11.30
N VAL A 149 6.72 8.31 -11.59
CA VAL A 149 5.72 8.75 -10.62
C VAL A 149 4.61 7.71 -10.59
N CYS A 150 4.29 7.20 -9.41
CA CYS A 150 3.18 6.28 -9.21
C CYS A 150 1.99 7.07 -8.67
N SER A 151 0.85 7.01 -9.36
CA SER A 151 -0.40 7.61 -8.89
C SER A 151 -1.34 6.52 -8.41
N PHE A 152 -1.88 6.69 -7.20
CA PHE A 152 -2.95 5.84 -6.65
C PHE A 152 -4.25 6.65 -6.71
N ASP A 153 -4.90 6.61 -7.86
CA ASP A 153 -6.14 7.33 -8.15
C ASP A 153 -7.10 6.40 -8.91
N THR A 154 -8.24 6.93 -9.35
CA THR A 154 -9.24 6.29 -10.20
C THR A 154 -8.74 5.89 -11.59
N GLY A 155 -7.56 6.40 -11.99
CA GLY A 155 -6.95 6.15 -13.29
C GLY A 155 -6.60 7.46 -13.99
N VAL A 156 -6.34 7.37 -15.30
CA VAL A 156 -6.08 8.52 -16.16
C VAL A 156 -6.68 8.24 -17.53
N ASP A 157 -7.19 9.28 -18.20
CA ASP A 157 -7.55 9.17 -19.62
C ASP A 157 -6.27 9.13 -20.47
N GLY A 158 -5.94 7.92 -20.94
CA GLY A 158 -4.76 7.70 -21.80
C GLY A 158 -4.85 8.32 -23.19
N ASN A 159 -6.03 8.82 -23.60
CA ASN A 159 -6.24 9.49 -24.88
C ASN A 159 -6.29 11.01 -24.74
N HIS A 160 -6.12 11.56 -23.54
CA HIS A 160 -6.04 13.01 -23.37
C HIS A 160 -4.79 13.55 -24.10
N PRO A 161 -4.95 14.57 -24.97
CA PRO A 161 -3.83 15.15 -25.72
C PRO A 161 -2.81 15.88 -24.83
#